data_AF-A0A8D9D5B5-F1
#
_entry.id   AF-A0A8D9D5B5-F1
#
_cell.length_a   1.000
_cell.length_b   1.000
_cell.length_c   1.000
_cell.angle_alpha   90.00
_cell.angle_beta   90.00
_cell.angle_gamma   90.00
#
_symmetry.space_group_name_H-M   'P 1'
#
loop_
_entity.id
_entity.type
_entity.pdbx_description
1 polymer ?
#
loop_
_entity_poly.entity_id
_entity_poly.type
_entity_poly.pdbx_seq_one_letter_code
_entity_poly.pdbx_strand_id
1 'polypeptide(L)'
;GDGLCRHQDFSVRFSTSSITVLSGRVTEWAEGRFGYSIREANTSWGKTKCSTSVLQLDPNTWVLDYNLSSVVEGSTLVSLATDLLAHMMFQAAKNVNRELFWMFSASRNLIV
;
A
#
# COMPACT_ATOMS: atom_id res chain seq x y z
N GLY A 1 5.41 16.94 -15.68
CA GLY A 1 5.37 16.33 -17.02
C GLY A 1 4.99 14.88 -16.83
N ASP A 2 3.69 14.62 -16.82
CA ASP A 2 3.10 13.55 -16.02
C ASP A 2 2.85 12.36 -16.94
N GLY A 3 3.94 11.64 -17.23
CA GLY A 3 3.94 10.43 -18.04
C GLY A 3 3.47 9.24 -17.22
N LEU A 4 2.14 9.09 -17.12
CA LEU A 4 1.47 7.87 -16.69
C LEU A 4 2.10 6.66 -17.41
N CYS A 5 2.83 5.82 -16.68
CA CYS A 5 3.47 4.60 -17.17
C CYS A 5 2.44 3.76 -17.95
N ARG A 6 2.48 3.87 -19.29
CA ARG A 6 1.44 3.33 -20.16
C ARG A 6 1.52 1.81 -20.16
N HIS A 7 0.37 1.19 -19.92
CA HIS A 7 0.05 -0.22 -20.13
C HIS A 7 0.78 -1.24 -19.23
N GLN A 8 0.40 -1.30 -17.95
CA GLN A 8 0.17 -2.59 -17.30
C GLN A 8 -0.69 -2.43 -16.04
N ASP A 9 -1.78 -3.19 -16.04
CA ASP A 9 -2.82 -3.42 -15.03
C ASP A 9 -2.96 -2.46 -13.84
N PHE A 10 -4.22 -2.07 -13.61
CA PHE A 10 -4.81 -1.26 -12.56
C PHE A 10 -4.50 -1.69 -11.09
N SER A 11 -3.52 -2.56 -10.86
CA SER A 11 -2.87 -2.76 -9.56
C SER A 11 -1.90 -1.61 -9.27
N VAL A 12 -2.43 -0.40 -9.13
CA VAL A 12 -1.77 0.73 -8.45
C VAL A 12 -1.81 0.45 -6.96
N ARG A 13 -1.21 -0.67 -6.54
CA ARG A 13 -1.06 -1.02 -5.15
C ARG A 13 0.29 -0.47 -4.72
N PHE A 14 0.24 0.48 -3.79
CA PHE A 14 1.37 1.23 -3.25
C PHE A 14 2.50 0.27 -2.91
N SER A 15 3.55 0.28 -3.71
CA SER A 15 4.67 -0.62 -3.58
C SER A 15 5.90 0.26 -3.63
N THR A 16 6.61 0.30 -2.51
CA THR A 16 7.80 1.12 -2.32
C THR A 16 8.99 0.22 -2.59
N SER A 17 9.69 0.44 -3.69
CA SER A 17 10.95 -0.24 -3.97
C SER A 17 12.10 0.58 -3.40
N SER A 18 13.12 -0.10 -2.89
CA SER A 18 14.31 0.54 -2.33
C SER A 18 15.55 -0.30 -2.63
N ILE A 19 16.68 0.38 -2.75
CA ILE A 19 17.97 -0.22 -3.03
C ILE A 19 18.91 0.14 -1.89
N THR A 20 19.68 -0.83 -1.39
CA THR A 20 20.69 -0.64 -0.33
C THR A 20 22.03 -1.21 -0.77
N VAL A 21 23.11 -0.44 -0.66
CA VAL A 21 24.47 -0.92 -0.91
C VAL A 21 24.98 -1.65 0.32
N LEU A 22 25.30 -2.92 0.19
CA LEU A 22 25.85 -3.75 1.25
C LEU A 22 27.38 -3.60 1.33
N SER A 23 28.03 -3.45 0.19
CA SER A 23 29.48 -3.26 0.09
C SER A 23 29.83 -2.61 -1.24
N GLY A 24 30.96 -1.92 -1.32
CA GLY A 24 31.44 -1.24 -2.52
C GLY A 24 30.73 0.10 -2.77
N ARG A 25 30.65 0.48 -4.05
CA ARG A 25 30.20 1.81 -4.49
C ARG A 25 29.34 1.71 -5.75
N VAL A 26 28.28 2.50 -5.80
CA VAL A 26 27.32 2.55 -6.91
C VAL A 26 27.27 3.97 -7.45
N THR A 27 27.33 4.11 -8.77
CA THR A 27 27.04 5.36 -9.46
C THR A 27 25.68 5.26 -10.14
N GLU A 28 24.78 6.19 -9.83
CA GLU A 28 23.41 6.22 -10.33
C GLU A 28 23.20 7.43 -11.24
N TRP A 29 22.63 7.20 -12.42
CA TRP A 29 22.08 8.24 -13.29
C TRP A 29 20.55 8.13 -13.27
N ALA A 30 19.90 9.09 -12.61
CA ALA A 30 18.45 9.18 -12.56
C ALA A 30 17.89 9.80 -13.84
N GLU A 31 16.79 9.24 -14.35
CA GLU A 31 16.05 9.78 -15.49
C GLU A 31 15.71 11.26 -15.30
N GLY A 32 15.96 12.07 -16.32
CA GLY A 32 15.67 13.50 -16.30
C GLY A 32 16.62 14.37 -15.47
N ARG A 33 17.66 13.80 -14.85
CA ARG A 33 18.71 14.59 -14.17
C ARG A 33 19.98 14.68 -15.00
N PHE A 34 20.53 15.88 -15.09
CA PHE A 34 21.86 16.10 -15.63
C PHE A 34 22.90 15.83 -14.54
N GLY A 35 23.48 14.63 -14.54
CA GLY A 35 24.54 14.22 -13.61
C GLY A 35 24.35 12.82 -13.03
N TYR A 36 25.25 12.45 -12.13
CA TYR A 36 25.19 11.18 -11.40
C TYR A 36 25.27 11.40 -9.89
N SER A 37 24.77 10.43 -9.13
CA SER A 37 24.96 10.34 -7.68
C SER A 37 25.75 9.11 -7.32
N ILE A 38 26.72 9.27 -6.43
CA ILE A 38 27.51 8.17 -5.87
C ILE A 38 26.86 7.72 -4.56
N ARG A 39 26.71 6.41 -4.40
CA ARG A 39 26.18 5.74 -3.21
C ARG A 39 27.24 4.78 -2.69
N GLU A 40 27.69 5.01 -1.47
CA GLU A 40 28.66 4.15 -0.79
C GLU A 40 27.93 3.05 0.00
N ALA A 41 28.70 2.08 0.50
CA ALA A 41 28.20 1.04 1.40
C ALA A 41 27.38 1.61 2.58
N ASN A 42 26.35 0.87 3.00
CA ASN A 42 25.36 1.22 4.02
C ASN A 42 24.44 2.38 3.65
N THR A 43 24.44 2.82 2.39
CA THR A 43 23.47 3.80 1.90
C THR A 43 22.26 3.10 1.30
N SER A 44 21.07 3.56 1.64
CA SER A 44 19.82 3.13 1.01
C SER A 44 19.06 4.30 0.39
N TRP A 45 18.34 4.04 -0.69
CA TRP A 45 17.47 5.03 -1.33
C TRP A 45 16.24 4.38 -1.95
N GLY A 46 15.16 5.15 -2.03
CA GLY A 46 13.92 4.72 -2.65
C GLY A 46 13.99 4.78 -4.17
N LYS A 47 13.41 3.77 -4.82
CA LYS A 47 13.13 3.71 -6.25
C LYS A 47 11.63 3.91 -6.46
N THR A 48 11.27 5.04 -7.06
CA THR A 48 9.88 5.28 -7.48
C THR A 48 9.49 4.34 -8.61
N LYS A 49 8.28 3.76 -8.55
CA LYS A 49 7.78 2.73 -9.48
C LYS A 49 7.86 3.10 -10.97
N CYS A 50 7.84 4.41 -11.27
CA CYS A 50 7.90 4.96 -12.62
C CYS A 50 9.23 5.67 -12.95
N SER A 51 10.27 5.51 -12.12
CA SER A 51 11.59 6.07 -12.41
C SER A 51 12.47 5.02 -13.06
N THR A 52 13.03 5.34 -14.22
CA THR A 52 14.17 4.59 -14.74
C THR A 52 15.48 5.21 -14.20
N SER A 53 16.47 4.36 -13.91
CA SER A 53 17.81 4.81 -13.58
C SER A 53 18.83 3.78 -14.06
N VAL A 54 20.01 4.26 -14.45
CA VAL A 54 21.16 3.42 -14.80
C VAL A 54 22.07 3.33 -13.59
N LEU A 55 22.51 2.13 -13.25
CA LEU A 55 23.42 1.88 -12.12
C LEU A 55 24.73 1.28 -12.64
N GLN A 56 25.84 1.91 -12.31
CA GLN A 56 27.18 1.35 -12.48
C GLN A 56 27.69 0.86 -11.14
N LEU A 57 28.13 -0.40 -11.11
CA LEU A 57 28.64 -1.08 -9.93
C LEU A 57 30.16 -1.12 -10.01
N ASP A 58 30.84 -0.63 -8.98
CA ASP A 58 32.29 -0.78 -8.88
C ASP A 58 32.67 -2.24 -8.56
N PRO A 59 33.93 -2.66 -8.80
CA PRO A 59 34.38 -4.00 -8.42
C PRO A 59 34.08 -4.30 -6.95
N ASN A 60 33.67 -5.53 -6.67
CA ASN A 60 33.36 -5.99 -5.31
C ASN A 60 32.15 -5.30 -4.65
N THR A 61 31.23 -4.73 -5.46
CA THR A 61 30.01 -4.08 -4.99
C THR A 61 28.85 -5.05 -4.88
N TRP A 62 28.15 -5.02 -3.76
CA TRP A 62 26.96 -5.82 -3.48
C TRP A 62 25.79 -4.91 -3.14
N VAL A 63 24.64 -5.14 -3.76
CA VAL A 63 23.44 -4.31 -3.59
C VAL A 63 22.23 -5.19 -3.35
N LEU A 64 21.35 -4.73 -2.47
CA LEU A 64 20.09 -5.36 -2.14
C LEU A 64 18.95 -4.52 -2.74
N ASP A 65 18.24 -5.06 -3.72
CA ASP A 65 16.97 -4.50 -4.22
C ASP A 65 15.82 -5.22 -3.52
N TYR A 66 14.93 -4.46 -2.90
CA TYR A 66 13.76 -5.01 -2.23
C TYR A 66 12.53 -4.15 -2.51
N ASN A 67 11.39 -4.84 -2.57
CA ASN A 67 10.10 -4.22 -2.81
C ASN A 67 9.20 -4.44 -1.59
N LEU A 68 8.86 -3.35 -0.91
CA LEU A 68 7.86 -3.35 0.13
C LEU A 68 6.47 -3.18 -0.51
N SER A 69 5.72 -4.26 -0.59
CA SER A 69 4.33 -4.19 -1.02
C SER A 69 3.47 -3.68 0.14
N SER A 70 2.76 -2.55 -0.01
CA SER A 70 1.81 -2.07 1.02
C SER A 70 0.63 -3.02 1.22
N VAL A 71 0.51 -4.06 0.37
CA VAL A 71 -0.53 -5.06 0.48
C VAL A 71 -0.43 -5.79 1.80
N VAL A 72 0.79 -6.10 2.27
CA VAL A 72 0.96 -6.97 3.43
C VAL A 72 0.64 -6.22 4.74
N GLU A 73 1.03 -4.95 4.87
CA GLU A 73 0.71 -4.14 6.05
C GLU A 73 -0.69 -3.51 5.98
N GLY A 74 -1.14 -3.11 4.79
CA GLY A 74 -2.46 -2.49 4.61
C GLY A 74 -3.60 -3.51 4.60
N SER A 75 -3.40 -4.73 4.10
CA SER A 75 -4.48 -5.73 4.00
C SER A 75 -4.99 -6.18 5.36
N THR A 76 -4.11 -6.32 6.36
CA THR A 76 -4.50 -6.74 7.71
C THR A 76 -5.29 -5.63 8.41
N LEU A 77 -4.81 -4.39 8.37
CA LEU A 77 -5.51 -3.24 8.96
C LEU A 77 -6.83 -2.93 8.25
N VAL A 78 -6.85 -2.99 6.92
CA VAL A 78 -8.08 -2.80 6.13
C VAL A 78 -9.07 -3.93 6.41
N SER A 79 -8.62 -5.19 6.49
CA SER A 79 -9.48 -6.33 6.83
C SER A 79 -10.10 -6.18 8.22
N LEU A 80 -9.30 -5.80 9.22
CA LEU A 80 -9.79 -5.57 10.58
C LEU A 80 -10.80 -4.42 10.63
N ALA A 81 -10.54 -3.33 9.90
CA ALA A 81 -11.47 -2.21 9.79
C ALA A 81 -12.78 -2.62 9.09
N THR A 82 -12.72 -3.43 8.03
CA THR A 82 -13.91 -3.94 7.33
C THR A 82 -14.71 -4.91 8.19
N ASP A 83 -14.06 -5.78 8.95
CA ASP A 83 -14.74 -6.72 9.86
C ASP A 83 -15.44 -5.96 11.00
N LEU A 84 -14.78 -4.94 11.56
CA LEU A 84 -15.37 -4.08 12.57
C LEU A 84 -16.59 -3.31 12.01
N LEU A 85 -16.47 -2.75 10.80
CA LEU A 85 -17.57 -2.05 10.13
C LEU A 85 -18.75 -2.99 9.88
N ALA A 86 -18.50 -4.19 9.37
CA ALA A 86 -19.53 -5.21 9.14
C ALA A 86 -20.22 -5.60 10.45
N HIS A 87 -19.46 -5.76 11.53
CA HIS A 87 -20.01 -6.04 12.85
C HIS A 87 -20.91 -4.91 13.36
N MET A 88 -20.47 -3.65 13.26
CA MET A 88 -21.28 -2.50 13.65
C MET A 88 -22.57 -2.40 12.85
N MET A 89 -22.50 -2.57 11.53
CA MET A 89 -23.67 -2.57 10.64
C MET A 89 -24.66 -3.69 10.99
N PHE A 90 -24.16 -4.89 11.29
CA PHE A 90 -24.97 -6.01 11.71
C PHE A 90 -25.68 -5.75 13.04
N GLN A 91 -24.98 -5.16 14.01
CA GLN A 91 -25.56 -4.78 15.31
C GLN A 91 -26.61 -3.67 15.16
N ALA A 92 -26.34 -2.67 14.32
CA ALA A 92 -27.29 -1.60 14.00
C ALA A 92 -28.57 -2.18 13.37
N ALA A 93 -28.43 -3.07 12.38
CA ALA A 93 -29.56 -3.74 11.73
C ALA A 93 -30.37 -4.60 12.72
N LYS A 94 -29.70 -5.33 13.62
CA LYS A 94 -30.37 -6.10 14.68
C LYS A 94 -31.17 -5.22 15.63
N ASN A 95 -30.61 -4.08 16.06
CA ASN A 95 -31.30 -3.15 16.95
C ASN A 95 -32.53 -2.55 16.25
N VAL A 96 -32.42 -2.13 14.99
CA VAL A 96 -33.56 -1.62 14.22
C VAL A 96 -34.64 -2.68 14.03
N ASN A 97 -34.26 -3.93 13.70
CA ASN A 97 -35.22 -5.02 13.55
C ASN A 97 -35.93 -5.35 14.88
N ARG A 98 -35.22 -5.26 16.02
CA ARG A 98 -35.81 -5.46 17.35
C ARG A 98 -36.82 -4.36 17.68
N GLU A 99 -36.50 -3.10 17.42
CA GLU A 99 -37.42 -1.96 17.62
C GLU A 99 -38.68 -2.06 16.76
N LEU A 100 -38.53 -2.39 15.47
CA LEU A 100 -39.66 -2.65 14.57
C LEU A 100 -40.52 -3.81 15.08
N PHE A 101 -39.90 -4.90 15.51
CA PHE A 101 -40.62 -6.05 16.06
C PHE A 101 -41.40 -5.69 17.34
N TRP A 102 -40.85 -4.85 18.21
CA TRP A 102 -41.55 -4.30 19.37
C TRP A 102 -42.74 -3.42 18.97
N MET A 103 -42.57 -2.51 18.01
CA MET A 103 -43.66 -1.67 17.49
C MET A 103 -44.80 -2.49 16.86
N PHE A 104 -44.47 -3.54 16.11
CA PHE A 104 -45.45 -4.47 15.51
C PHE A 104 -46.07 -5.47 16.51
N SER A 105 -45.44 -5.68 17.66
CA SER A 105 -45.98 -6.51 18.76
C SER A 105 -46.90 -5.70 19.68
N ALA A 106 -46.54 -4.45 19.99
CA ALA A 106 -47.35 -3.53 20.79
C ALA A 106 -48.65 -3.13 20.07
N SER A 107 -48.60 -2.89 18.76
CA SER A 107 -49.78 -2.58 17.94
C SER A 107 -50.79 -3.74 17.84
N ARG A 108 -50.34 -5.00 17.96
CA ARG A 108 -51.22 -6.18 18.00
C ARG A 108 -51.94 -6.38 19.34
N ASN A 109 -51.46 -5.78 20.43
CA ASN A 109 -52.13 -5.82 21.74
C ASN A 109 -53.18 -4.70 21.92
N LEU A 110 -53.29 -3.77 20.97
CA LEU A 110 -54.25 -2.65 21.03
C LEU A 110 -55.49 -2.87 20.14
N ILE A 111 -55.57 -4.04 19.50
CA ILE A 111 -56.75 -4.52 18.74
C ILE A 111 -57.13 -5.89 19.31
N VAL A 112 -57.71 -5.88 20.52
CA VAL A 112 -58.59 -6.93 21.06
C VAL A 112 -59.73 -6.23 21.78
#